data_AF-A0A0Q9Z0V1-F1
#
_entry.id   AF-A0A0Q9Z0V1-F1
#
_cell.length_a   1.000
_cell.length_b   1.000
_cell.length_c   1.000
_cell.angle_alpha   90.00
_cell.angle_beta   90.00
_cell.angle_gamma   90.00
#
_symmetry.space_group_name_H-M   'P 1'
#
loop_
_entity.id
_entity.type
_entity.pdbx_description
1 polymer ?
#
loop_
_entity_poly.entity_id
_entity_poly.type
_entity_poly.pdbx_seq_one_letter_code
_entity_poly.pdbx_strand_id
1 'polypeptide(L)'
;MCMSKKSRLIKKFDILKSQIHSRNKKNDLVKTNLYHFTATTAFPDIIASKNLLLTSFDKLNDNNEIQFSKNFICEVFKPYRGRYCNDFLNKFDLFLAKVCVYVICFCIEFDNNHLWINYGDNHKGVALGFSPSDCKKHDDIDYSKESPSIIMHVKYGKNAISDDLLIFVETFARLLAMTKSEQEYLTYVDGFVRNIPKYAKI
;
A
#
# COMPACT_ATOMS: atom_id res chain seq x y z
N MET A 1 36.92 5.28 15.72
CA MET A 1 36.46 3.90 15.40
C MET A 1 35.60 3.96 14.13
N CYS A 2 36.09 3.44 13.00
CA CYS A 2 35.42 3.57 11.70
C CYS A 2 34.27 2.57 11.59
N MET A 3 33.02 3.06 11.45
CA MET A 3 31.85 2.22 11.24
C MET A 3 32.00 1.35 9.99
N SER A 4 31.66 0.05 10.10
CA SER A 4 31.67 -0.89 8.98
C SER A 4 30.68 -0.46 7.88
N LYS A 5 30.93 -0.86 6.63
CA LYS A 5 29.99 -0.60 5.51
C LYS A 5 28.55 -1.06 5.85
N LYS A 6 28.41 -2.18 6.58
CA LYS A 6 27.13 -2.74 7.01
C LYS A 6 26.44 -1.82 8.03
N SER A 7 27.16 -1.34 9.05
CA SER A 7 26.57 -0.46 10.07
C SER A 7 26.18 0.91 9.51
N ARG A 8 26.91 1.41 8.49
CA ARG A 8 26.53 2.63 7.76
C ARG A 8 25.22 2.46 6.99
N LEU A 9 25.01 1.33 6.32
CA LEU A 9 23.78 1.04 5.58
C LEU A 9 22.58 0.83 6.50
N ILE A 10 22.74 0.14 7.63
CA ILE A 10 21.69 0.00 8.65
C ILE A 10 21.28 1.38 9.17
N LYS A 11 22.25 2.23 9.53
CA LYS A 11 21.97 3.60 9.97
C LYS A 11 21.29 4.43 8.89
N LYS A 12 21.68 4.27 7.62
CA LYS A 12 21.03 4.93 6.47
C LYS A 12 19.59 4.44 6.28
N PHE A 13 19.34 3.14 6.46
CA PHE A 13 18.01 2.54 6.42
C PHE A 13 17.13 3.09 7.56
N ASP A 14 17.66 3.21 8.78
CA ASP A 14 16.92 3.79 9.91
C ASP A 14 16.62 5.28 9.74
N ILE A 15 17.53 6.04 9.13
CA ILE A 15 17.29 7.44 8.76
C ILE A 15 16.20 7.52 7.68
N LEU A 16 16.24 6.67 6.66
CA LEU A 16 15.20 6.59 5.63
C LEU A 16 13.83 6.27 6.23
N LYS A 17 13.74 5.32 7.17
CA LYS A 17 12.49 5.06 7.93
C LYS A 17 11.91 6.33 8.55
N SER A 18 12.76 7.17 9.14
CA SER A 18 12.32 8.42 9.78
C SER A 18 11.91 9.52 8.78
N GLN A 19 12.45 9.51 7.56
CA GLN A 19 12.16 10.50 6.52
C GLN A 19 10.87 10.18 5.74
N ILE A 20 10.63 8.90 5.47
CA ILE A 20 9.33 8.43 4.93
C ILE A 20 8.21 8.81 5.90
N HIS A 21 8.45 8.64 7.21
CA HIS A 21 7.49 8.98 8.26
C HIS A 21 7.13 10.48 8.32
N SER A 22 8.01 11.40 7.88
CA SER A 22 7.78 12.84 7.95
C SER A 22 7.17 13.46 6.69
N ARG A 23 7.21 12.76 5.54
CA ARG A 23 6.75 13.27 4.23
C ARG A 23 5.27 13.05 3.92
N ASN A 24 4.60 12.10 4.57
CA ASN A 24 3.14 11.91 4.43
C ASN A 24 2.29 13.07 5.01
N LYS A 25 2.92 14.15 5.50
CA LYS A 25 2.28 15.31 6.14
C LYS A 25 1.60 16.32 5.20
N LYS A 26 1.53 16.07 3.89
CA LYS A 26 0.86 16.98 2.94
C LYS A 26 -0.05 16.21 1.99
N ASN A 27 -1.23 15.83 2.46
CA ASN A 27 -2.34 15.50 1.59
C ASN A 27 -3.31 16.68 1.55
N ASP A 28 -3.28 17.44 0.45
CA ASP A 28 -4.19 18.54 0.11
C ASP A 28 -5.63 18.06 -0.21
N LEU A 29 -6.02 16.87 0.22
CA LEU A 29 -7.34 16.24 0.02
C LEU A 29 -8.51 17.02 0.66
N VAL A 30 -8.27 18.16 1.27
CA VAL A 30 -9.17 18.79 2.25
C VAL A 30 -10.34 19.56 1.62
N LYS A 31 -10.49 19.63 0.28
CA LYS A 31 -11.49 20.53 -0.34
C LYS A 31 -12.40 19.96 -1.42
N THR A 32 -12.21 18.72 -1.88
CA THR A 32 -13.02 18.16 -2.98
C THR A 32 -13.88 17.00 -2.50
N ASN A 33 -15.14 16.99 -2.91
CA ASN A 33 -16.04 15.87 -2.63
C ASN A 33 -15.47 14.57 -3.22
N LEU A 34 -15.65 13.48 -2.49
CA LEU A 34 -15.30 12.12 -2.88
C LEU A 34 -16.57 11.37 -3.24
N TYR A 35 -16.58 10.70 -4.38
CA TYR A 35 -17.74 10.01 -4.92
C TYR A 35 -17.53 8.50 -4.89
N HIS A 36 -18.47 7.77 -4.30
CA HIS A 36 -18.55 6.33 -4.39
C HIS A 36 -19.70 5.93 -5.31
N PHE A 37 -19.39 5.27 -6.42
CA PHE A 37 -20.36 4.81 -7.41
C PHE A 37 -20.90 3.44 -6.99
N THR A 38 -22.22 3.30 -7.01
CA THR A 38 -22.88 2.05 -6.63
C THR A 38 -24.15 1.82 -7.43
N ALA A 39 -24.58 0.56 -7.47
CA ALA A 39 -25.80 0.16 -8.15
C ALA A 39 -27.05 0.62 -7.40
N THR A 40 -28.15 0.80 -8.13
CA THR A 40 -29.46 1.14 -7.56
C THR A 40 -29.95 0.12 -6.53
N THR A 41 -29.56 -1.14 -6.69
CA THR A 41 -29.93 -2.24 -5.80
C THR A 41 -29.22 -2.18 -4.45
N ALA A 42 -27.98 -1.71 -4.40
CA ALA A 42 -27.20 -1.59 -3.15
C ALA A 42 -27.48 -0.28 -2.40
N PHE A 43 -27.98 0.75 -3.10
CA PHE A 43 -28.19 2.07 -2.53
C PHE A 43 -29.14 2.10 -1.31
N PRO A 44 -30.34 1.47 -1.33
CA PRO A 44 -31.24 1.45 -0.18
C PRO A 44 -30.59 0.89 1.09
N ASP A 45 -29.80 -0.18 0.95
CA ASP A 45 -29.12 -0.82 2.08
C ASP A 45 -28.02 0.06 2.66
N ILE A 46 -27.26 0.76 1.80
CA ILE A 46 -26.24 1.71 2.22
C ILE A 46 -26.88 2.86 3.01
N ILE A 47 -28.00 3.41 2.53
CA ILE A 47 -28.70 4.50 3.23
C ILE A 47 -29.33 4.04 4.55
N ALA A 48 -29.98 2.88 4.55
CA ALA A 48 -30.63 2.33 5.74
C ALA A 48 -29.61 1.99 6.84
N SER A 49 -28.48 1.39 6.47
CA SER A 49 -27.44 0.95 7.42
C SER A 49 -26.43 2.04 7.76
N LYS A 50 -26.26 3.05 6.91
CA LYS A 50 -25.17 4.05 6.94
C LYS A 50 -23.77 3.43 6.92
N ASN A 51 -23.64 2.23 6.37
CA ASN A 51 -22.38 1.51 6.27
C ASN A 51 -22.00 1.30 4.80
N LEU A 52 -20.71 1.33 4.51
CA LEU A 52 -20.16 0.93 3.22
C LEU A 52 -19.48 -0.43 3.35
N LEU A 53 -19.69 -1.28 2.35
CA LEU A 53 -18.98 -2.56 2.27
C LEU A 53 -17.58 -2.33 1.73
N LEU A 54 -16.60 -2.92 2.41
CA LEU A 54 -15.22 -2.93 1.96
C LEU A 54 -14.94 -4.22 1.17
N THR A 55 -14.15 -4.10 0.11
CA THR A 55 -13.73 -5.24 -0.70
C THR A 55 -12.38 -5.74 -0.22
N SER A 56 -12.24 -7.04 0.02
CA SER A 56 -10.94 -7.63 0.33
C SER A 56 -9.98 -7.45 -0.86
N PHE A 57 -8.71 -7.12 -0.61
CA PHE A 57 -7.75 -6.75 -1.65
C PHE A 57 -7.51 -7.87 -2.69
N ASP A 58 -7.67 -9.13 -2.28
CA ASP A 58 -7.55 -10.32 -3.12
C ASP A 58 -8.76 -10.56 -4.05
N LYS A 59 -9.83 -9.78 -3.87
CA LYS A 59 -11.03 -9.78 -4.71
C LYS A 59 -11.16 -8.53 -5.57
N LEU A 60 -10.12 -7.68 -5.61
CA LEU A 60 -10.12 -6.52 -6.48
C LEU A 60 -10.09 -6.96 -7.95
N ASN A 61 -10.79 -6.21 -8.80
CA ASN A 61 -10.88 -6.51 -10.23
C ASN A 61 -9.52 -6.42 -10.95
N ASP A 62 -8.54 -5.73 -10.37
CA ASP A 62 -7.22 -5.54 -10.97
C ASP A 62 -6.11 -6.27 -10.18
N ASN A 63 -6.04 -7.59 -10.36
CA ASN A 63 -4.93 -8.41 -9.84
C ASN A 63 -3.57 -8.06 -10.48
N ASN A 64 -3.54 -7.26 -11.56
CA ASN A 64 -2.29 -6.92 -12.23
C ASN A 64 -1.43 -5.97 -11.38
N GLU A 65 -2.01 -5.19 -10.47
CA GLU A 65 -1.23 -4.27 -9.62
C GLU A 65 -0.31 -5.01 -8.64
N ILE A 66 -0.82 -6.09 -8.03
CA ILE A 66 -0.03 -6.94 -7.14
C ILE A 66 1.08 -7.59 -7.96
N GLN A 67 0.75 -8.11 -9.15
CA GLN A 67 1.74 -8.75 -10.01
C GLN A 67 2.80 -7.76 -10.51
N PHE A 68 2.38 -6.54 -10.86
CA PHE A 68 3.28 -5.45 -11.23
C PHE A 68 4.26 -5.14 -10.09
N SER A 69 3.75 -5.03 -8.86
CA SER A 69 4.56 -4.78 -7.68
C SER A 69 5.59 -5.90 -7.43
N LYS A 70 5.18 -7.16 -7.55
CA LYS A 70 6.08 -8.32 -7.45
C LYS A 70 7.18 -8.28 -8.52
N ASN A 71 6.80 -8.05 -9.78
CA ASN A 71 7.73 -7.98 -10.89
C ASN A 71 8.75 -6.85 -10.69
N PHE A 72 8.28 -5.67 -10.28
CA PHE A 72 9.14 -4.52 -9.98
C PHE A 72 10.15 -4.83 -8.88
N ILE A 73 9.71 -5.44 -7.77
CA ILE A 73 10.62 -5.85 -6.70
C ILE A 73 11.68 -6.81 -7.24
N CYS A 74 11.33 -7.78 -8.08
CA CYS A 74 12.34 -8.64 -8.69
C CYS A 74 13.31 -7.88 -9.60
N GLU A 75 12.85 -6.93 -10.41
CA GLU A 75 13.76 -6.08 -11.20
C GLU A 75 14.76 -5.35 -10.30
N VAL A 76 14.33 -4.80 -9.16
CA VAL A 76 15.22 -4.14 -8.19
C VAL A 76 16.21 -5.12 -7.56
N PHE A 77 15.82 -6.38 -7.35
CA PHE A 77 16.66 -7.40 -6.72
C PHE A 77 17.64 -8.09 -7.69
N LYS A 78 17.36 -8.10 -9.01
CA LYS A 78 18.21 -8.75 -10.02
C LYS A 78 19.71 -8.43 -9.87
N PRO A 79 20.13 -7.17 -9.68
CA PRO A 79 21.55 -6.82 -9.54
C PRO A 79 22.21 -7.32 -8.23
N TYR A 80 21.42 -7.69 -7.21
CA TYR A 80 21.88 -7.91 -5.84
C TYR A 80 21.83 -9.38 -5.39
N ARG A 81 21.85 -10.32 -6.35
CA ARG A 81 21.69 -11.79 -6.23
C ARG A 81 20.24 -12.25 -6.48
N GLY A 82 19.85 -12.29 -7.76
CA GLY A 82 18.52 -12.72 -8.23
C GLY A 82 18.00 -14.06 -7.70
N ARG A 83 18.87 -14.97 -7.22
CA ARG A 83 18.45 -16.24 -6.58
C ARG A 83 17.55 -16.05 -5.36
N TYR A 84 17.68 -14.93 -4.66
CA TYR A 84 16.89 -14.62 -3.46
C TYR A 84 15.59 -13.86 -3.75
N CYS A 85 15.29 -13.54 -5.03
CA CYS A 85 14.01 -12.91 -5.35
C CYS A 85 12.85 -13.87 -5.04
N ASN A 86 12.96 -15.13 -5.47
CA ASN A 86 11.90 -16.12 -5.26
C ASN A 86 11.62 -16.36 -3.77
N ASP A 87 12.66 -16.47 -2.94
CA ASP A 87 12.51 -16.62 -1.49
C ASP A 87 11.84 -15.41 -0.85
N PHE A 88 12.20 -14.19 -1.28
CA PHE A 88 11.55 -12.97 -0.83
C PHE A 88 10.07 -12.94 -1.24
N LEU A 89 9.77 -13.23 -2.51
CA LEU A 89 8.41 -13.26 -3.03
C LEU A 89 7.56 -14.31 -2.31
N ASN A 90 8.10 -15.50 -2.05
CA ASN A 90 7.41 -16.54 -1.28
C ASN A 90 7.06 -16.05 0.14
N LYS A 91 8.00 -15.40 0.82
CA LYS A 91 7.75 -14.83 2.16
C LYS A 91 6.78 -13.64 2.13
N PHE A 92 6.84 -12.84 1.08
CA PHE A 92 5.90 -11.74 0.84
C PHE A 92 4.48 -12.27 0.61
N ASP A 93 4.32 -13.35 -0.15
CA ASP A 93 3.03 -14.00 -0.38
C ASP A 93 2.47 -14.62 0.90
N LEU A 94 3.32 -15.28 1.70
CA LEU A 94 2.94 -15.78 3.02
C LEU A 94 2.54 -14.65 3.98
N PHE A 95 3.08 -13.45 3.79
CA PHE A 95 2.68 -12.27 4.55
C PHE A 95 1.35 -11.71 4.06
N LEU A 96 1.19 -11.51 2.76
CA LEU A 96 -0.08 -11.05 2.18
C LEU A 96 -1.23 -11.98 2.55
N ALA A 97 -1.01 -13.29 2.57
CA ALA A 97 -2.00 -14.28 3.01
C ALA A 97 -2.41 -14.16 4.50
N LYS A 98 -1.61 -13.44 5.32
CA LYS A 98 -1.87 -13.21 6.74
C LYS A 98 -2.41 -11.82 7.04
N VAL A 99 -2.38 -10.91 6.06
CA VAL A 99 -2.88 -9.55 6.23
C VAL A 99 -4.26 -9.47 5.60
N CYS A 100 -5.24 -9.03 6.39
CA CYS A 100 -6.55 -8.67 5.87
C CYS A 100 -6.54 -7.20 5.47
N VAL A 101 -6.35 -6.93 4.18
CA VAL A 101 -6.50 -5.58 3.63
C VAL A 101 -7.88 -5.47 2.99
N TYR A 102 -8.67 -4.50 3.45
CA TYR A 102 -9.96 -4.17 2.86
C TYR A 102 -9.90 -2.77 2.25
N VAL A 103 -10.47 -2.63 1.07
CA VAL A 103 -10.38 -1.44 0.24
C VAL A 103 -11.78 -0.96 -0.13
N ILE A 104 -11.94 0.34 -0.15
CA ILE A 104 -13.07 1.02 -0.78
C ILE A 104 -12.52 2.13 -1.66
N CYS A 105 -13.15 2.32 -2.82
CA CYS A 105 -12.71 3.27 -3.81
C CYS A 105 -13.65 4.48 -3.85
N PHE A 106 -13.02 5.65 -3.94
CA PHE A 106 -13.68 6.92 -4.19
C PHE A 106 -13.05 7.61 -5.40
N CYS A 107 -13.81 8.46 -6.07
CA CYS A 107 -13.36 9.30 -7.17
C CYS A 107 -13.63 10.77 -6.87
N ILE A 108 -12.78 11.68 -7.33
CA ILE A 108 -13.05 13.12 -7.28
C ILE A 108 -13.95 13.58 -8.45
N GLU A 109 -14.03 12.80 -9.52
CA GLU A 109 -14.80 13.10 -10.72
C GLU A 109 -16.18 12.46 -10.62
N PHE A 110 -17.22 13.28 -10.49
CA PHE A 110 -18.61 12.81 -10.53
C PHE A 110 -19.00 12.30 -11.93
N ASP A 111 -18.59 13.01 -12.98
CA ASP A 111 -18.93 12.70 -14.38
C ASP A 111 -17.92 11.75 -15.04
N ASN A 112 -17.52 10.69 -14.34
CA ASN A 112 -16.61 9.70 -14.89
C ASN A 112 -17.38 8.57 -15.61
N ASN A 113 -17.38 8.62 -16.94
CA ASN A 113 -18.13 7.67 -17.78
C ASN A 113 -17.76 6.20 -17.51
N HIS A 114 -16.47 5.90 -17.30
CA HIS A 114 -16.02 4.54 -17.01
C HIS A 114 -16.56 4.03 -15.67
N LEU A 115 -16.62 4.88 -14.65
CA LEU A 115 -17.16 4.50 -13.34
C LEU A 115 -18.69 4.36 -13.38
N TRP A 116 -19.39 5.21 -14.11
CA TRP A 116 -20.83 5.06 -14.33
C TRP A 116 -21.19 3.75 -15.05
N ILE A 117 -20.39 3.34 -16.04
CA ILE A 117 -20.58 2.07 -16.75
C ILE A 117 -20.33 0.89 -15.81
N ASN A 118 -19.16 0.86 -15.18
CA ASN A 118 -18.67 -0.33 -14.47
C ASN A 118 -19.21 -0.48 -13.04
N TYR A 119 -19.48 0.62 -12.35
CA TYR A 119 -19.84 0.64 -10.93
C TYR A 119 -21.19 1.35 -10.66
N GLY A 120 -21.58 2.27 -11.54
CA GLY A 120 -22.87 2.97 -11.50
C GLY A 120 -24.00 2.24 -12.23
N ASP A 121 -24.01 0.90 -12.25
CA ASP A 121 -25.07 0.08 -12.85
C ASP A 121 -25.42 0.50 -14.29
N ASN A 122 -24.40 0.64 -15.13
CA ASN A 122 -24.52 1.09 -16.51
C ASN A 122 -25.35 2.38 -16.64
N HIS A 123 -24.94 3.43 -15.92
CA HIS A 123 -25.58 4.75 -15.82
C HIS A 123 -26.93 4.82 -15.07
N LYS A 124 -27.42 3.72 -14.52
CA LYS A 124 -28.70 3.72 -13.78
C LYS A 124 -28.53 3.94 -12.29
N GLY A 125 -27.33 3.67 -11.78
CA GLY A 125 -26.96 3.71 -10.37
C GLY A 125 -26.90 5.11 -9.79
N VAL A 126 -26.15 5.24 -8.70
CA VAL A 126 -25.97 6.51 -8.01
C VAL A 126 -24.51 6.71 -7.64
N ALA A 127 -24.11 7.98 -7.50
CA ALA A 127 -22.84 8.38 -6.94
C ALA A 127 -23.09 9.07 -5.60
N LEU A 128 -22.55 8.48 -4.53
CA LEU A 128 -22.67 8.96 -3.16
C LEU A 128 -21.52 9.91 -2.86
N GLY A 129 -21.84 11.16 -2.51
CA GLY A 129 -20.85 12.16 -2.14
C GLY A 129 -20.45 12.06 -0.67
N PHE A 130 -19.16 12.12 -0.41
CA PHE A 130 -18.54 12.16 0.91
C PHE A 130 -17.64 13.38 1.02
N SER A 131 -17.66 14.03 2.18
CA SER A 131 -16.65 15.03 2.48
C SER A 131 -15.37 14.31 2.90
N PRO A 132 -14.18 14.75 2.46
CA PRO A 132 -12.91 14.26 3.00
C PRO A 132 -12.81 14.39 4.52
N SER A 133 -13.55 15.33 5.14
CA SER A 133 -13.65 15.46 6.60
C SER A 133 -14.39 14.31 7.27
N ASP A 134 -15.22 13.57 6.53
CA ASP A 134 -15.97 12.40 7.04
C ASP A 134 -15.04 11.21 7.25
N CYS A 135 -13.83 11.28 6.71
CA CYS A 135 -12.80 10.28 6.86
C CYS A 135 -11.80 10.69 7.93
N LYS A 136 -11.53 9.80 8.91
CA LYS A 136 -10.47 10.03 9.90
C LYS A 136 -9.14 10.24 9.18
N LYS A 137 -8.40 11.28 9.58
CA LYS A 137 -7.04 11.51 9.09
C LYS A 137 -6.12 10.45 9.66
N HIS A 138 -5.15 10.01 8.85
CA HIS A 138 -4.13 9.01 9.21
C HIS A 138 -3.40 9.31 10.53
N ASP A 139 -3.22 10.60 10.86
CA ASP A 139 -2.50 11.07 12.06
C ASP A 139 -3.29 10.90 13.37
N ASP A 140 -4.61 10.68 13.28
CA ASP A 140 -5.50 10.54 14.43
C ASP A 140 -5.76 9.06 14.82
N ILE A 141 -5.11 8.12 14.14
CA ILE A 141 -5.33 6.68 14.32
C ILE A 141 -4.30 6.12 15.32
N ASP A 142 -4.80 5.53 16.41
CA ASP A 142 -3.98 4.72 17.33
C ASP A 142 -3.79 3.32 16.74
N TYR A 143 -2.72 3.16 15.96
CA TYR A 143 -2.30 1.89 15.33
C TYR A 143 -2.03 0.74 16.32
N SER A 144 -2.02 1.00 17.64
CA SER A 144 -1.89 -0.04 18.66
C SER A 144 -3.23 -0.63 19.11
N LYS A 145 -4.36 -0.02 18.72
CA LYS A 145 -5.70 -0.39 19.18
C LYS A 145 -6.74 -0.58 18.08
N GLU A 146 -6.58 0.07 16.93
CA GLU A 146 -7.52 -0.02 15.80
C GLU A 146 -6.85 -0.57 14.54
N SER A 147 -7.61 -1.29 13.70
CA SER A 147 -7.16 -1.59 12.33
C SER A 147 -7.11 -0.27 11.57
N PRO A 148 -5.95 0.14 11.03
CA PRO A 148 -5.83 1.47 10.48
C PRO A 148 -6.57 1.61 9.15
N SER A 149 -7.49 2.58 9.09
CA SER A 149 -8.08 3.04 7.83
C SER A 149 -7.19 4.10 7.21
N ILE A 150 -6.61 3.82 6.05
CA ILE A 150 -5.76 4.78 5.35
C ILE A 150 -6.43 5.22 4.06
N ILE A 151 -6.48 6.53 3.84
CA ILE A 151 -6.92 7.12 2.59
C ILE A 151 -5.69 7.57 1.82
N MET A 152 -5.57 7.02 0.62
CA MET A 152 -4.49 7.36 -0.30
C MET A 152 -5.06 7.67 -1.69
N HIS A 153 -4.38 8.56 -2.39
CA HIS A 153 -4.57 8.67 -3.83
C HIS A 153 -3.95 7.44 -4.48
N VAL A 154 -4.79 6.60 -5.09
CA VAL A 154 -4.32 5.47 -5.89
C VAL A 154 -3.57 6.03 -7.08
N LYS A 155 -2.30 5.63 -7.20
CA LYS A 155 -1.46 5.89 -8.36
C LYS A 155 -1.27 4.55 -9.06
N TYR A 156 -1.35 4.54 -10.38
CA TYR A 156 -1.22 3.32 -11.18
C TYR A 156 0.15 3.21 -11.84
N GLY A 157 0.59 1.96 -12.05
CA GLY A 157 1.81 1.62 -12.79
C GLY A 157 3.09 2.14 -12.14
N LYS A 158 4.09 2.53 -12.95
CA LYS A 158 5.38 3.03 -12.43
C LYS A 158 5.24 4.27 -11.53
N ASN A 159 4.21 5.07 -11.77
CA ASN A 159 3.93 6.27 -10.97
C ASN A 159 3.43 5.94 -9.56
N ALA A 160 2.99 4.69 -9.32
CA ALA A 160 2.60 4.18 -8.01
C ALA A 160 3.79 3.96 -7.08
N ILE A 161 4.98 3.75 -7.65
CA ILE A 161 6.19 3.50 -6.89
C ILE A 161 6.72 4.85 -6.43
N SER A 162 6.58 5.15 -5.14
CA SER A 162 7.23 6.33 -4.56
C SER A 162 8.74 6.17 -4.59
N ASP A 163 9.47 7.28 -4.75
CA ASP A 163 10.93 7.31 -4.59
C ASP A 163 11.34 6.69 -3.25
N ASP A 164 10.53 6.90 -2.22
CA ASP A 164 10.71 6.34 -0.89
C ASP A 164 10.62 4.80 -0.87
N LEU A 165 9.63 4.21 -1.56
CA LEU A 165 9.52 2.76 -1.73
C LEU A 165 10.71 2.21 -2.52
N LEU A 166 11.10 2.87 -3.61
CA LEU A 166 12.26 2.48 -4.41
C LEU A 166 13.55 2.50 -3.56
N ILE A 167 13.84 3.60 -2.86
CA ILE A 167 15.03 3.72 -2.02
C ILE A 167 15.00 2.68 -0.90
N PHE A 168 13.83 2.41 -0.33
CA PHE A 168 13.65 1.39 0.70
C PHE A 168 13.97 -0.03 0.16
N VAL A 169 13.36 -0.42 -0.96
CA VAL A 169 13.57 -1.72 -1.61
C VAL A 169 15.03 -1.87 -2.03
N GLU A 170 15.66 -0.84 -2.61
CA GLU A 170 17.07 -0.84 -2.99
C GLU A 170 18.01 -0.98 -1.78
N THR A 171 17.74 -0.23 -0.71
CA THR A 171 18.56 -0.29 0.51
C THR A 171 18.46 -1.67 1.15
N PHE A 172 17.26 -2.25 1.15
CA PHE A 172 17.05 -3.61 1.62
C PHE A 172 17.79 -4.64 0.74
N ALA A 173 17.67 -4.55 -0.58
CA ALA A 173 18.40 -5.41 -1.51
C ALA A 173 19.93 -5.33 -1.31
N ARG A 174 20.47 -4.13 -1.06
CA ARG A 174 21.90 -3.93 -0.71
C ARG A 174 22.27 -4.59 0.61
N LEU A 175 21.43 -4.48 1.65
CA LEU A 175 21.65 -5.14 2.93
C LEU A 175 21.65 -6.66 2.77
N LEU A 176 20.75 -7.20 1.95
CA LEU A 176 20.70 -8.63 1.63
C LEU A 176 21.93 -9.10 0.87
N ALA A 177 22.46 -8.33 -0.08
CA ALA A 177 23.69 -8.67 -0.79
C ALA A 177 24.91 -8.78 0.15
N MET A 178 24.85 -8.15 1.33
CA MET A 178 25.92 -8.16 2.32
C MET A 178 25.82 -9.31 3.34
N THR A 179 24.77 -10.13 3.30
CA THR A 179 24.66 -11.29 4.20
C THR A 179 25.67 -12.36 3.79
N LYS A 180 26.32 -12.95 4.80
CA LYS A 180 27.41 -13.91 4.63
C LYS A 180 26.90 -15.35 4.61
N SER A 181 25.70 -15.61 5.11
CA SER A 181 25.08 -16.93 5.15
C SER A 181 23.58 -16.86 4.82
N GLU A 182 23.03 -18.00 4.41
CA GLU A 182 21.61 -18.19 4.16
C GLU A 182 20.77 -17.99 5.43
N GLN A 183 21.28 -18.44 6.58
CA GLN A 183 20.62 -18.22 7.87
C GLN A 183 20.50 -16.72 8.21
N GLU A 184 21.55 -15.94 7.93
CA GLU A 184 21.55 -14.48 8.11
C GLU A 184 20.53 -13.83 7.16
N TYR A 185 20.45 -14.28 5.91
CA TYR A 185 19.43 -13.85 4.94
C TYR A 185 18.01 -14.12 5.46
N LEU A 186 17.70 -15.36 5.87
CA LEU A 186 16.36 -15.73 6.32
C LEU A 186 15.91 -14.89 7.52
N THR A 187 16.83 -14.61 8.45
CA THR A 187 16.58 -13.77 9.62
C THR A 187 16.25 -12.32 9.22
N TYR A 188 16.98 -11.74 8.27
CA TYR A 188 16.70 -10.39 7.78
C TYR A 188 15.37 -10.29 7.04
N VAL A 189 15.05 -11.26 6.18
CA VAL A 189 13.77 -11.25 5.46
C VAL A 189 12.60 -11.46 6.41
N ASP A 190 12.71 -12.35 7.40
CA ASP A 190 11.65 -12.53 8.40
C ASP A 190 11.44 -11.27 9.24
N GLY A 191 12.54 -10.64 9.67
CA GLY A 191 12.48 -9.37 10.39
C GLY A 191 11.86 -8.27 9.55
N PHE A 192 12.19 -8.19 8.26
CA PHE A 192 11.61 -7.23 7.32
C PHE A 192 10.10 -7.45 7.16
N VAL A 193 9.71 -8.67 6.79
CA VAL A 193 8.32 -9.03 6.51
C VAL A 193 7.43 -8.79 7.73
N ARG A 194 7.88 -9.16 8.93
CA ARG A 194 7.14 -8.89 10.19
C ARG A 194 6.96 -7.40 10.49
N ASN A 195 7.83 -6.54 9.97
CA ASN A 195 7.74 -5.10 10.19
C ASN A 195 7.17 -4.34 8.99
N ILE A 196 6.82 -5.01 7.86
CA ILE A 196 6.12 -4.37 6.73
C ILE A 196 4.92 -3.55 7.20
N PRO A 197 4.04 -3.99 8.12
CA PRO A 197 2.91 -3.15 8.57
C PRO A 197 3.33 -1.83 9.22
N LYS A 198 4.52 -1.79 9.85
CA LYS A 198 5.07 -0.55 10.43
C LYS A 198 5.69 0.37 9.38
N TYR A 199 6.12 -0.21 8.25
CA TYR A 199 6.77 0.49 7.15
C TYR A 199 5.79 0.91 6.05
N ALA A 200 4.71 0.15 5.88
CA ALA A 200 3.60 0.41 4.99
C ALA A 200 2.58 1.38 5.61
N LYS A 201 3.06 2.37 6.38
CA LYS A 201 2.32 3.62 6.62
C LYS A 201 2.25 4.38 5.29
N ILE A 202 1.49 3.83 4.33
CA ILE A 202 1.17 4.39 3.01
C ILE A 202 -0.24 4.93 3.14
#